data_AF-A0A4P9WCX5-F1
#
_entry.id   AF-A0A4P9WCX5-F1
#
_cell.length_a   1.000
_cell.length_b   1.000
_cell.length_c   1.000
_cell.angle_alpha   90.00
_cell.angle_beta   90.00
_cell.angle_gamma   90.00
#
_symmetry.space_group_name_H-M   'P 1'
#
loop_
_entity.id
_entity.type
_entity.pdbx_description
1 polymer ?
#
loop_
_entity_poly.entity_id
_entity_poly.type
_entity_poly.pdbx_seq_one_letter_code
_entity_poly.pdbx_strand_id
1 'polypeptide(L)'
;MIKIRRFYTFLVVFSREDASEALGAHTALRAFDELIESEYTDEAGVLLNRIITFFSETEYRLDWGEIGRALEACVVLSEQESAFAILRLLLDKISDGDGIWYRPEDCKSLVPVLEAVVNEFGGHDVASTLDVEALMTPNGAQPSCSSTTSSLPAAATPTRLCPSRRAHHLFHRKNGTPATSPTLLTMPEPEIAESFADAVIQASPDAAAQLLPAVLSSSACTASESAQYTRPVIRYLATLFRGDTPHVVDAAHWLLTTPAPSVAQAFADVVTSASPSVSDPLLPTVLKAAPRAAGSPQYTPLARHRLAMLPQTDSAPAVSWSQPDATLPDYPNLEAFLRGPNKGAIVTGIFSGIHQAREFAARFTGAYNATMKCSATAKASGSGSSPAALLRRSLCRMGARVWNGGR
;
A
#
# COMPACT_ATOMS: atom_id res chain seq x y z
N MET A 1 17.88 11.86 48.31
CA MET A 1 18.26 13.24 47.92
C MET A 1 19.75 13.46 47.64
N ILE A 2 20.72 13.06 48.50
CA ILE A 2 22.15 13.39 48.27
C ILE A 2 22.79 12.63 47.07
N LYS A 3 22.30 11.42 46.73
CA LYS A 3 22.81 10.64 45.58
C LYS A 3 22.42 11.23 44.23
N ILE A 4 21.18 11.69 44.07
CA ILE A 4 20.65 12.29 42.82
C ILE A 4 21.41 13.58 42.48
N ARG A 5 21.67 14.45 43.47
CA ARG A 5 22.49 15.65 43.27
C ARG A 5 23.93 15.36 42.79
N ARG A 6 24.55 14.26 43.26
CA ARG A 6 25.90 13.89 42.83
C ARG A 6 25.94 13.38 41.39
N PHE A 7 24.91 12.65 40.95
CA PHE A 7 24.78 12.20 39.56
C PHE A 7 24.56 13.38 38.61
N TYR A 8 23.75 14.36 39.04
CA TYR A 8 23.53 15.61 38.31
C TYR A 8 24.76 16.50 38.22
N THR A 9 25.54 16.57 39.28
CA THR A 9 26.82 17.28 39.24
C THR A 9 27.77 16.61 38.24
N PHE A 10 27.65 15.30 37.99
CA PHE A 10 28.39 14.62 36.93
C PHE A 10 27.87 15.00 35.52
N LEU A 11 26.57 14.99 35.27
CA LEU A 11 25.97 15.31 33.95
C LEU A 11 26.02 16.80 33.55
N VAL A 12 26.18 17.71 34.52
CA VAL A 12 26.30 19.16 34.27
C VAL A 12 27.76 19.60 34.14
N VAL A 13 28.73 18.83 34.65
CA VAL A 13 30.16 19.21 34.66
C VAL A 13 30.97 18.58 33.53
N PHE A 14 30.53 17.45 32.96
CA PHE A 14 31.21 16.88 31.80
C PHE A 14 30.86 17.63 30.51
N SER A 15 31.87 17.83 29.67
CA SER A 15 31.75 18.46 28.36
C SER A 15 30.78 17.68 27.45
N ARG A 16 30.30 18.33 26.40
CA ARG A 16 29.33 17.81 25.41
C ARG A 16 29.70 16.43 24.83
N GLU A 17 30.97 16.05 24.89
CA GLU A 17 31.50 14.83 24.26
C GLU A 17 31.73 13.68 25.26
N ASP A 18 31.99 13.95 26.55
CA ASP A 18 32.55 12.94 27.46
C ASP A 18 31.52 12.17 28.31
N ALA A 19 30.36 12.77 28.61
CA ALA A 19 29.42 12.19 29.59
C ALA A 19 28.62 11.01 29.05
N SER A 20 28.16 11.09 27.79
CA SER A 20 27.36 10.06 27.13
C SER A 20 28.21 8.92 26.60
N GLU A 21 29.43 9.20 26.11
CA GLU A 21 30.39 8.16 25.74
C GLU A 21 30.83 7.31 26.95
N ALA A 22 31.05 7.92 28.12
CA ALA A 22 31.58 7.21 29.28
C ALA A 22 30.53 6.34 30.03
N LEU A 23 29.25 6.70 29.96
CA LEU A 23 28.17 6.02 30.71
C LEU A 23 27.23 5.19 29.83
N GLY A 24 27.17 5.46 28.52
CA GLY A 24 26.33 4.76 27.56
C GLY A 24 24.85 5.16 27.61
N ALA A 25 24.15 4.95 26.49
CA ALA A 25 22.74 5.26 26.27
C ALA A 25 21.83 4.71 27.37
N HIS A 26 22.02 3.44 27.73
CA HIS A 26 21.31 2.76 28.80
C HIS A 26 21.34 3.51 30.14
N THR A 27 22.50 4.04 30.53
CA THR A 27 22.63 4.75 31.81
C THR A 27 21.95 6.12 31.77
N ALA A 28 21.99 6.78 30.62
CA ALA A 28 21.28 8.04 30.40
C ALA A 28 19.76 7.84 30.46
N LEU A 29 19.23 6.79 29.81
CA LEU A 29 17.81 6.42 29.89
C LEU A 29 17.39 6.05 31.31
N ARG A 30 18.23 5.34 32.06
CA ARG A 30 17.95 5.06 33.48
C ARG A 30 17.91 6.34 34.34
N ALA A 31 18.82 7.28 34.10
CA ALA A 31 18.81 8.57 34.78
C ALA A 31 17.57 9.40 34.40
N PHE A 32 17.08 9.25 33.17
CA PHE A 32 15.81 9.80 32.73
C PHE A 32 14.64 9.21 33.52
N ASP A 33 14.57 7.88 33.68
CA ASP A 33 13.51 7.24 34.48
C ASP A 33 13.50 7.76 35.92
N GLU A 34 14.67 7.92 36.55
CA GLU A 34 14.80 8.48 37.90
C GLU A 34 14.32 9.94 38.00
N LEU A 35 14.37 10.71 36.91
CA LEU A 35 13.89 12.08 36.85
C LEU A 35 12.38 12.17 36.70
N ILE A 36 11.82 11.34 35.84
CA ILE A 36 10.37 11.21 35.67
C ILE A 36 9.73 10.77 36.99
N GLU A 37 10.30 9.74 37.66
CA GLU A 37 9.83 9.28 38.98
C GLU A 37 9.92 10.37 40.07
N SER A 38 10.83 11.32 39.89
CA SER A 38 11.05 12.42 40.83
C SER A 38 10.33 13.72 40.43
N GLU A 39 9.47 13.68 39.40
CA GLU A 39 8.69 14.81 38.88
C GLU A 39 9.52 16.00 38.33
N TYR A 40 10.77 15.75 37.90
CA TYR A 40 11.64 16.76 37.27
C TYR A 40 11.51 16.73 35.74
N THR A 41 10.35 17.12 35.21
CA THR A 41 10.01 17.00 33.79
C THR A 41 10.87 17.87 32.87
N ASP A 42 11.21 19.08 33.29
CA ASP A 42 12.02 20.02 32.49
C ASP A 42 13.43 19.47 32.29
N GLU A 43 14.06 18.97 33.36
CA GLU A 43 15.38 18.36 33.30
C GLU A 43 15.37 17.03 32.54
N ALA A 44 14.30 16.25 32.65
CA ALA A 44 14.10 15.04 31.86
C ALA A 44 14.05 15.36 30.35
N GLY A 45 13.32 16.41 29.95
CA GLY A 45 13.28 16.86 28.55
C GLY A 45 14.65 17.32 28.02
N VAL A 46 15.44 18.03 28.83
CA VAL A 46 16.82 18.38 28.47
C VAL A 46 17.70 17.13 28.29
N LEU A 47 17.57 16.14 29.17
CA LEU A 47 18.32 14.89 29.08
C LEU A 47 17.91 14.08 27.85
N LEU A 48 16.63 13.98 27.54
CA LEU A 48 16.10 13.30 26.36
C LEU A 48 16.64 13.92 25.06
N ASN A 49 16.63 15.26 24.94
CA ASN A 49 17.20 15.93 23.79
C ASN A 49 18.71 15.67 23.61
N ARG A 50 19.45 15.54 24.73
CA ARG A 50 20.87 15.15 24.68
C ARG A 50 21.04 13.70 24.22
N ILE A 51 20.19 12.80 24.68
CA ILE A 51 20.18 11.39 24.26
C ILE A 51 19.93 11.30 22.75
N ILE A 52 18.94 12.02 22.23
CA ILE A 52 18.62 12.04 20.79
C ILE A 52 19.77 12.62 19.97
N THR A 53 20.35 13.72 20.43
CA THR A 53 21.52 14.33 19.77
C THR A 53 22.68 13.33 19.71
N PHE A 54 22.95 12.65 20.83
CA PHE A 54 23.99 11.62 20.89
C PHE A 54 23.70 10.47 19.92
N PHE A 55 22.45 10.02 19.78
CA PHE A 55 22.07 9.00 18.80
C PHE A 55 22.24 9.45 17.36
N SER A 56 22.03 10.75 17.07
CA SER A 56 22.24 11.29 15.73
C SER A 56 23.70 11.47 15.35
N GLU A 57 24.57 11.76 16.32
CA GLU A 57 25.98 12.08 16.09
C GLU A 57 26.89 10.84 16.12
N THR A 58 26.46 9.76 16.77
CA THR A 58 27.29 8.56 16.96
C THR A 58 26.88 7.39 16.07
N GLU A 59 27.85 6.58 15.65
CA GLU A 59 27.62 5.24 15.05
C GLU A 59 27.12 4.22 16.09
N TYR A 60 26.64 4.68 17.25
CA TYR A 60 26.20 3.80 18.32
C TYR A 60 25.00 2.96 17.86
N ARG A 61 25.11 1.65 18.06
CA ARG A 61 24.04 0.72 17.77
C ARG A 61 23.04 0.74 18.92
N LEU A 62 21.95 1.47 18.69
CA LEU A 62 20.77 1.47 19.53
C LEU A 62 20.13 0.08 19.59
N ASP A 63 19.88 -0.38 20.81
CA ASP A 63 18.98 -1.49 21.09
C ASP A 63 17.52 -1.02 20.92
N TRP A 64 16.66 -1.86 20.34
CA TRP A 64 15.22 -1.60 20.20
C TRP A 64 14.53 -1.29 21.53
N GLY A 65 14.97 -1.90 22.63
CA GLY A 65 14.50 -1.60 23.98
C GLY A 65 14.94 -0.23 24.50
N GLU A 66 16.04 0.32 24.00
CA GLU A 66 16.45 1.70 24.27
C GLU A 66 15.62 2.68 23.43
N ILE A 67 15.36 2.36 22.16
CA ILE A 67 14.48 3.15 21.28
C ILE A 67 13.06 3.18 21.85
N GLY A 68 12.53 2.03 22.24
CA GLY A 68 11.20 1.92 22.85
C GLY A 68 11.09 2.77 24.11
N ARG A 69 12.07 2.69 25.02
CA ARG A 69 12.09 3.54 26.22
C ARG A 69 12.21 5.03 25.90
N ALA A 70 13.03 5.39 24.90
CA ALA A 70 13.16 6.78 24.48
C ALA A 70 11.87 7.34 23.86
N LEU A 71 11.12 6.53 23.10
CA LEU A 71 9.82 6.91 22.54
C LEU A 71 8.75 7.00 23.63
N GLU A 72 8.71 6.05 24.57
CA GLU A 72 7.82 6.09 25.73
C GLU A 72 8.07 7.34 26.57
N ALA A 73 9.34 7.68 26.79
CA ALA A 73 9.78 8.93 27.41
C ALA A 73 9.24 10.18 26.69
N CYS A 74 9.26 10.19 25.35
CA CYS A 74 8.69 11.30 24.58
C CYS A 74 7.18 11.42 24.80
N VAL A 75 6.46 10.29 24.83
CA VAL A 75 5.01 10.26 25.08
C VAL A 75 4.69 10.80 26.48
N VAL A 76 5.43 10.36 27.51
CA VAL A 76 5.22 10.80 28.90
C VAL A 76 5.46 12.31 29.07
N LEU A 77 6.41 12.88 28.32
CA LEU A 77 6.70 14.30 28.34
C LEU A 77 5.89 15.13 27.33
N SER A 78 5.04 14.49 26.52
CA SER A 78 4.36 15.10 25.36
C SER A 78 5.31 15.86 24.42
N GLU A 79 6.54 15.36 24.24
CA GLU A 79 7.59 15.95 23.40
C GLU A 79 7.54 15.38 21.98
N GLN A 80 6.64 15.93 21.15
CA GLN A 80 6.37 15.44 19.78
C GLN A 80 7.61 15.48 18.88
N GLU A 81 8.37 16.58 18.89
CA GLU A 81 9.54 16.75 18.02
C GLU A 81 10.63 15.72 18.31
N SER A 82 10.83 15.43 19.61
CA SER A 82 11.76 14.41 20.08
C SER A 82 11.35 13.00 19.63
N ALA A 83 10.06 12.66 19.74
CA ALA A 83 9.54 11.38 19.25
C ALA A 83 9.81 11.21 17.75
N PHE A 84 9.55 12.26 16.97
CA PHE A 84 9.72 12.25 15.52
C PHE A 84 11.20 12.17 15.11
N ALA A 85 12.08 12.82 15.86
CA ALA A 85 13.52 12.70 15.65
C ALA A 85 14.01 11.25 15.86
N ILE A 86 13.54 10.57 16.91
CA ILE A 86 13.88 9.16 17.18
C ILE A 86 13.33 8.25 16.09
N LEU A 87 12.08 8.46 15.66
CA LEU A 87 11.49 7.66 14.58
C LEU A 87 12.25 7.82 13.26
N ARG A 88 12.66 9.05 12.90
CA ARG A 88 13.49 9.27 11.71
C ARG A 88 14.84 8.59 11.81
N LEU A 89 15.51 8.70 12.96
CA LEU A 89 16.75 7.99 13.24
C LEU A 89 16.60 6.47 13.05
N LEU A 90 15.50 5.92 13.56
CA LEU A 90 15.20 4.51 13.40
C LEU A 90 15.03 4.12 11.92
N LEU A 91 14.28 4.91 11.15
CA LEU A 91 14.05 4.67 9.73
C LEU A 91 15.33 4.77 8.89
N ASP A 92 16.17 5.76 9.15
CA ASP A 92 17.45 5.93 8.47
C ASP A 92 18.34 4.70 8.70
N LYS A 93 18.43 4.23 9.95
CA LYS A 93 19.21 3.04 10.29
C LYS A 93 18.67 1.75 9.68
N ILE A 94 17.35 1.62 9.53
CA ILE A 94 16.73 0.50 8.80
C ILE A 94 17.08 0.58 7.30
N SER A 95 17.05 1.79 6.74
CA SER A 95 17.24 2.04 5.30
C SER A 95 18.69 1.83 4.84
N ASP A 96 19.66 2.19 5.69
CA ASP A 96 21.09 2.01 5.40
C ASP A 96 21.52 0.54 5.32
N GLY A 97 20.63 -0.40 5.65
CA GLY A 97 20.93 -1.83 5.62
C GLY A 97 22.01 -2.23 6.62
N ASP A 98 22.33 -1.33 7.56
CA ASP A 98 23.47 -1.43 8.45
C ASP A 98 23.14 -2.31 9.66
N GLY A 99 22.74 -3.55 9.35
CA GLY A 99 22.69 -4.69 10.25
C GLY A 99 22.23 -4.38 11.67
N ILE A 100 21.09 -3.69 11.83
CA ILE A 100 20.33 -3.78 13.08
C ILE A 100 19.99 -5.26 13.20
N TRP A 101 20.61 -5.94 14.15
CA TRP A 101 20.28 -7.33 14.44
C TRP A 101 18.89 -7.33 15.08
N TYR A 102 17.88 -7.55 14.26
CA TYR A 102 16.50 -7.69 14.73
C TYR A 102 16.36 -9.05 15.38
N ARG A 103 16.09 -9.06 16.69
CA ARG A 103 15.40 -10.19 17.29
C ARG A 103 13.91 -9.89 17.21
N PRO A 104 13.08 -10.80 16.65
CA PRO A 104 11.64 -10.61 16.59
C PRO A 104 11.01 -10.24 17.94
N GLU A 105 11.60 -10.72 19.04
CA GLU A 105 11.19 -10.42 20.41
C GLU A 105 11.34 -8.94 20.77
N ASP A 106 12.38 -8.27 20.26
CA ASP A 106 12.65 -6.88 20.57
C ASP A 106 11.77 -5.92 19.74
N CYS A 107 11.30 -6.35 18.55
CA CYS A 107 10.29 -5.61 17.80
C CYS A 107 8.90 -5.69 18.45
N LYS A 108 8.58 -6.78 19.15
CA LYS A 108 7.29 -6.96 19.84
C LYS A 108 7.11 -5.94 20.95
N SER A 109 8.17 -5.59 21.67
CA SER A 109 8.10 -4.58 22.75
C SER A 109 7.96 -3.15 22.21
N LEU A 110 8.34 -2.90 20.95
CA LEU A 110 8.21 -1.58 20.31
C LEU A 110 6.77 -1.25 19.88
N VAL A 111 5.99 -2.28 19.51
CA VAL A 111 4.59 -2.13 19.07
C VAL A 111 3.73 -1.29 20.01
N PRO A 112 3.60 -1.61 21.31
CA PRO A 112 2.76 -0.81 22.21
C PRO A 112 3.26 0.62 22.37
N VAL A 113 4.58 0.85 22.24
CA VAL A 113 5.16 2.18 22.29
C VAL A 113 4.81 2.99 21.04
N LEU A 114 4.90 2.39 19.85
CA LEU A 114 4.48 3.06 18.62
C LEU A 114 2.99 3.39 18.64
N GLU A 115 2.16 2.50 19.17
CA GLU A 115 0.73 2.77 19.40
C GLU A 115 0.53 3.98 20.32
N ALA A 116 1.26 4.04 21.44
CA ALA A 116 1.21 5.18 22.36
C ALA A 116 1.62 6.50 21.68
N VAL A 117 2.68 6.48 20.86
CA VAL A 117 3.16 7.64 20.08
C VAL A 117 2.08 8.12 19.09
N VAL A 118 1.44 7.21 18.36
CA VAL A 118 0.39 7.56 17.37
C VAL A 118 -0.86 8.11 18.07
N ASN A 119 -1.22 7.54 19.23
CA ASN A 119 -2.37 7.99 20.02
C ASN A 119 -2.13 9.38 20.64
N GLU A 120 -0.93 9.64 21.16
CA GLU A 120 -0.59 10.92 21.81
C GLU A 120 -0.41 12.06 20.81
N PHE A 121 0.33 11.82 19.71
CA PHE A 121 0.72 12.87 18.76
C PHE A 121 -0.12 12.94 17.48
N GLY A 122 -1.10 12.04 17.33
CA GLY A 122 -1.98 11.97 16.17
C GLY A 122 -1.35 11.25 14.97
N GLY A 123 -2.07 10.29 14.41
CA GLY A 123 -1.52 9.42 13.37
C GLY A 123 -1.23 10.09 12.02
N HIS A 124 -1.82 11.25 11.73
CA HIS A 124 -1.51 12.01 10.52
C HIS A 124 -0.07 12.56 10.57
N ASP A 125 0.33 13.13 11.71
CA ASP A 125 1.64 13.77 11.86
C ASP A 125 2.76 12.73 11.92
N VAL A 126 2.51 11.60 12.59
CA VAL A 126 3.42 10.44 12.59
C VAL A 126 3.59 9.87 11.18
N ALA A 127 2.49 9.65 10.44
CA ALA A 127 2.56 9.10 9.08
C ALA A 127 3.32 10.03 8.11
N SER A 128 3.11 11.35 8.21
CA SER A 128 3.83 12.33 7.39
C SER A 128 5.33 12.36 7.69
N THR A 129 5.72 12.08 8.93
CA THR A 129 7.11 12.08 9.39
C THR A 129 7.86 10.83 8.97
N LEU A 130 7.18 9.69 8.89
CA LEU A 130 7.76 8.41 8.53
C LEU A 130 8.02 8.24 7.03
N ASP A 131 7.74 9.26 6.21
CA ASP A 131 7.85 9.27 4.73
C ASP A 131 7.65 7.88 4.13
N VAL A 132 6.43 7.36 4.29
CA VAL A 132 6.11 5.97 3.96
C VAL A 132 6.42 5.63 2.49
N GLU A 133 6.48 6.63 1.60
CA GLU A 133 6.94 6.44 0.21
C GLU A 133 8.41 6.05 0.11
N ALA A 134 9.30 6.60 0.93
CA ALA A 134 10.73 6.26 0.94
C ALA A 134 10.98 4.82 1.39
N LEU A 135 10.19 4.32 2.34
CA LEU A 135 10.18 2.91 2.78
C LEU A 135 9.71 1.92 1.70
N MET A 136 8.95 2.42 0.70
CA MET A 136 8.32 1.60 -0.34
C MET A 136 9.16 1.48 -1.62
N THR A 137 10.22 2.27 -1.77
CA THR A 137 11.15 2.14 -2.89
C THR A 137 12.15 1.01 -2.64
N PRO A 138 12.09 -0.12 -3.39
CA PRO A 138 13.07 -1.18 -3.24
C PRO A 138 14.46 -0.68 -3.66
N ASN A 139 15.38 -0.59 -2.70
CA ASN A 139 16.80 -0.37 -2.96
C ASN A 139 17.36 -1.53 -3.80
N GLY A 140 17.50 -1.34 -5.11
CA GLY A 140 18.07 -2.35 -6.00
C GLY A 140 17.96 -2.14 -7.51
N ALA A 141 17.18 -1.18 -8.01
CA ALA A 141 17.11 -0.92 -9.45
C ALA A 141 18.20 0.06 -9.91
N GLN A 142 19.47 -0.37 -9.94
CA GLN A 142 20.47 0.33 -10.77
C GLN A 142 20.13 0.11 -12.26
N PRO A 143 20.13 1.16 -13.10
CA PRO A 143 19.99 1.01 -14.53
C PRO A 143 21.27 0.40 -15.10
N SER A 144 21.21 -0.87 -15.48
CA SER A 144 22.32 -1.52 -16.18
C SER A 144 22.47 -0.93 -17.60
N CYS A 145 23.56 -0.19 -17.81
CA CYS A 145 24.01 0.20 -19.14
C CYS A 145 24.32 -1.05 -19.97
N SER A 146 23.57 -1.25 -21.05
CA SER A 146 23.80 -2.29 -22.04
C SER A 146 24.86 -1.85 -23.05
N SER A 147 26.11 -2.29 -22.86
CA SER A 147 27.11 -2.30 -23.91
C SER A 147 26.97 -3.57 -24.74
N THR A 148 26.58 -3.41 -26.00
CA THR A 148 26.50 -4.45 -27.02
C THR A 148 27.89 -4.78 -27.55
N THR A 149 28.35 -6.02 -27.45
CA THR A 149 29.47 -6.52 -28.27
C THR A 149 29.15 -7.83 -28.94
N SER A 150 29.40 -7.80 -30.25
CA SER A 150 29.09 -8.77 -31.29
C SER A 150 30.01 -10.00 -31.25
N SER A 151 29.43 -11.11 -31.71
CA SER A 151 29.95 -12.44 -32.02
C SER A 151 31.26 -12.51 -32.84
N LEU A 152 32.10 -13.53 -32.58
CA LEU A 152 32.44 -14.64 -33.49
C LEU A 152 33.47 -15.63 -32.85
N PRO A 153 33.57 -16.88 -33.31
CA PRO A 153 34.21 -18.00 -32.60
C PRO A 153 35.57 -18.42 -33.17
N ALA A 154 36.39 -19.12 -32.38
CA ALA A 154 37.40 -20.04 -32.89
C ALA A 154 37.78 -21.10 -31.84
N ALA A 155 37.85 -22.34 -32.30
CA ALA A 155 38.29 -23.52 -31.57
C ALA A 155 39.83 -23.65 -31.55
N ALA A 156 40.38 -24.18 -30.45
CA ALA A 156 41.51 -25.13 -30.41
C ALA A 156 41.98 -25.40 -28.96
N THR A 157 41.97 -26.65 -28.55
CA THR A 157 42.78 -27.25 -27.45
C THR A 157 44.26 -27.36 -27.91
N PRO A 158 45.26 -27.83 -27.11
CA PRO A 158 45.38 -28.02 -25.65
C PRO A 158 46.74 -27.51 -25.07
N THR A 159 47.01 -27.79 -23.78
CA THR A 159 48.27 -28.35 -23.21
C THR A 159 48.88 -27.59 -22.00
N ARG A 160 48.96 -28.33 -20.89
CA ARG A 160 49.93 -28.35 -19.75
C ARG A 160 50.72 -27.09 -19.36
N LEU A 161 50.77 -26.82 -18.05
CA LEU A 161 51.93 -27.04 -17.14
C LEU A 161 51.72 -26.28 -15.82
N CYS A 162 51.68 -26.99 -14.70
CA CYS A 162 52.12 -26.44 -13.40
C CYS A 162 53.66 -26.38 -13.41
N PRO A 163 54.34 -25.55 -12.58
CA PRO A 163 54.51 -25.96 -11.18
C PRO A 163 54.70 -24.84 -10.13
N SER A 164 54.21 -25.12 -8.92
CA SER A 164 54.87 -25.01 -7.61
C SER A 164 55.66 -23.75 -7.21
N ARG A 165 55.39 -23.21 -6.01
CA ARG A 165 56.20 -23.42 -4.77
C ARG A 165 55.73 -22.43 -3.69
N ARG A 166 55.31 -22.95 -2.52
CA ARG A 166 56.03 -22.99 -1.21
C ARG A 166 56.09 -21.63 -0.51
N ALA A 167 55.95 -21.50 0.81
CA ALA A 167 55.74 -22.46 1.90
C ALA A 167 55.58 -21.69 3.23
N HIS A 168 55.26 -22.47 4.27
CA HIS A 168 55.39 -22.26 5.72
C HIS A 168 54.09 -21.84 6.43
N HIS A 169 53.36 -22.79 7.05
CA HIS A 169 53.58 -23.43 8.37
C HIS A 169 53.53 -22.39 9.50
N LEU A 170 52.87 -22.54 10.66
CA LEU A 170 52.25 -23.66 11.39
C LEU A 170 51.56 -23.00 12.60
N PHE A 171 50.36 -23.43 13.04
CA PHE A 171 50.13 -23.99 14.39
C PHE A 171 48.64 -24.26 14.67
N HIS A 172 48.45 -25.38 15.37
CA HIS A 172 47.24 -26.02 15.89
C HIS A 172 46.16 -25.11 16.51
N ARG A 173 44.89 -25.42 16.25
CA ARG A 173 43.89 -25.59 17.33
C ARG A 173 42.63 -26.38 16.91
N LYS A 174 42.50 -27.55 17.53
CA LYS A 174 41.30 -28.15 18.17
C LYS A 174 39.96 -28.17 17.40
N ASN A 175 39.53 -29.40 17.09
CA ASN A 175 38.20 -29.87 16.71
C ASN A 175 37.05 -28.96 17.15
N GLY A 176 36.39 -28.33 16.17
CA GLY A 176 35.06 -27.75 16.30
C GLY A 176 34.03 -28.67 15.65
N THR A 177 32.96 -28.93 16.39
CA THR A 177 31.70 -29.56 15.94
C THR A 177 31.16 -28.92 14.65
N PRO A 178 30.50 -29.68 13.76
CA PRO A 178 29.90 -29.11 12.56
C PRO A 178 28.82 -28.10 12.95
N ALA A 179 28.87 -26.94 12.30
CA ALA A 179 27.88 -25.88 12.42
C ALA A 179 26.46 -26.45 12.27
N THR A 180 25.66 -26.31 13.33
CA THR A 180 24.21 -26.41 13.24
C THR A 180 23.72 -25.37 12.24
N SER A 181 22.87 -25.82 11.33
CA SER A 181 22.17 -25.05 10.30
C SER A 181 21.59 -23.72 10.84
N PRO A 182 21.46 -22.69 9.99
CA PRO A 182 20.81 -21.44 10.38
C PRO A 182 19.40 -21.74 10.87
N THR A 183 19.12 -21.37 12.12
CA THR A 183 17.81 -21.48 12.75
C THR A 183 16.81 -20.68 11.93
N LEU A 184 15.78 -21.37 11.45
CA LEU A 184 14.63 -20.80 10.74
C LEU A 184 13.95 -19.74 11.62
N LEU A 185 13.83 -18.54 11.04
CA LEU A 185 13.07 -17.41 11.55
C LEU A 185 11.66 -17.84 11.96
N THR A 186 11.29 -17.62 13.21
CA THR A 186 9.92 -17.79 13.69
C THR A 186 9.33 -16.39 13.91
N MET A 187 8.26 -16.08 13.17
CA MET A 187 7.51 -14.82 13.27
C MET A 187 6.73 -14.73 14.60
N PRO A 188 6.35 -13.52 15.07
CA PRO A 188 5.55 -13.32 16.28
C PRO A 188 4.22 -14.11 16.23
N GLU A 189 3.71 -14.54 17.38
CA GLU A 189 2.44 -15.27 17.47
C GLU A 189 1.27 -14.49 16.85
N PRO A 190 0.29 -15.17 16.23
CA PRO A 190 -0.82 -14.56 15.51
C PRO A 190 -1.64 -13.55 16.33
N GLU A 191 -1.72 -13.73 17.65
CA GLU A 191 -2.42 -12.82 18.58
C GLU A 191 -1.80 -11.41 18.62
N ILE A 192 -0.48 -11.31 18.41
CA ILE A 192 0.25 -10.03 18.47
C ILE A 192 0.08 -9.23 17.18
N ALA A 193 -0.03 -9.91 16.04
CA ALA A 193 -0.30 -9.26 14.76
C ALA A 193 -1.75 -8.75 14.68
N GLU A 194 -2.70 -9.46 15.28
CA GLU A 194 -4.06 -8.96 15.48
C GLU A 194 -4.07 -7.72 16.37
N SER A 195 -3.35 -7.76 17.51
CA SER A 195 -3.23 -6.61 18.42
C SER A 195 -2.57 -5.39 17.77
N PHE A 196 -1.51 -5.57 16.97
CA PHE A 196 -0.83 -4.48 16.26
C PHE A 196 -1.70 -3.89 15.15
N ALA A 197 -2.41 -4.74 14.40
CA ALA A 197 -3.40 -4.26 13.46
C ALA A 197 -4.44 -3.44 14.23
N ASP A 198 -5.09 -3.99 15.25
CA ASP A 198 -6.13 -3.30 16.04
C ASP A 198 -5.67 -1.97 16.66
N ALA A 199 -4.41 -1.87 17.08
CA ALA A 199 -3.76 -0.65 17.54
C ALA A 199 -3.62 0.42 16.44
N VAL A 200 -3.02 0.05 15.31
CA VAL A 200 -2.87 0.94 14.13
C VAL A 200 -4.24 1.36 13.58
N ILE A 201 -5.22 0.46 13.69
CA ILE A 201 -6.63 0.61 13.31
C ILE A 201 -7.36 1.65 14.17
N GLN A 202 -7.15 1.64 15.49
CA GLN A 202 -7.77 2.61 16.39
C GLN A 202 -7.15 4.00 16.27
N ALA A 203 -5.87 4.06 15.92
CA ALA A 203 -5.09 5.28 15.98
C ALA A 203 -5.21 6.15 14.70
N SER A 204 -5.27 5.58 13.49
CA SER A 204 -5.55 6.34 12.25
C SER A 204 -5.90 5.48 11.02
N PRO A 205 -7.11 5.65 10.43
CA PRO A 205 -7.51 4.93 9.22
C PRO A 205 -6.68 5.28 7.97
N ASP A 206 -6.15 6.50 7.89
CA ASP A 206 -5.33 6.94 6.75
C ASP A 206 -3.89 6.42 6.85
N ALA A 207 -3.30 6.38 8.05
CA ALA A 207 -1.96 5.81 8.26
C ALA A 207 -1.93 4.31 7.93
N ALA A 208 -3.00 3.60 8.29
CA ALA A 208 -3.12 2.19 7.99
C ALA A 208 -3.20 1.92 6.48
N ALA A 209 -3.91 2.74 5.71
CA ALA A 209 -3.98 2.62 4.24
C ALA A 209 -2.61 2.84 3.56
N GLN A 210 -1.75 3.69 4.14
CA GLN A 210 -0.41 3.99 3.61
C GLN A 210 0.63 2.92 3.98
N LEU A 211 0.58 2.37 5.20
CA LEU A 211 1.53 1.33 5.66
C LEU A 211 1.23 -0.06 5.08
N LEU A 212 0.02 -0.24 4.57
CA LEU A 212 -0.51 -1.52 4.15
C LEU A 212 0.26 -2.22 3.02
N PRO A 213 0.67 -1.53 1.94
CA PRO A 213 1.49 -2.16 0.91
C PRO A 213 2.85 -2.63 1.44
N ALA A 214 3.44 -1.97 2.44
CA ALA A 214 4.73 -2.36 3.03
C ALA A 214 4.58 -3.62 3.90
N VAL A 215 3.56 -3.66 4.75
CA VAL A 215 3.23 -4.83 5.59
C VAL A 215 2.86 -6.05 4.74
N LEU A 216 2.12 -5.84 3.64
CA LEU A 216 1.74 -6.91 2.74
C LEU A 216 2.89 -7.36 1.83
N SER A 217 3.80 -6.46 1.44
CA SER A 217 4.98 -6.81 0.65
C SER A 217 6.01 -7.59 1.49
N SER A 218 6.20 -7.21 2.76
CA SER A 218 7.09 -7.96 3.66
C SER A 218 6.54 -9.34 4.01
N SER A 219 5.23 -9.47 4.21
CA SER A 219 4.58 -10.77 4.50
C SER A 219 4.41 -11.66 3.26
N ALA A 220 4.33 -11.10 2.05
CA ALA A 220 4.30 -11.88 0.81
C ALA A 220 5.60 -12.66 0.54
N CYS A 221 6.72 -12.27 1.15
CA CYS A 221 8.01 -12.96 1.01
C CYS A 221 8.07 -14.31 1.75
N THR A 222 7.13 -14.64 2.66
CA THR A 222 7.11 -15.89 3.42
C THR A 222 5.86 -16.72 3.10
N ALA A 223 5.91 -17.44 1.98
CA ALA A 223 4.75 -18.03 1.29
C ALA A 223 3.93 -19.10 2.04
N SER A 224 4.31 -19.55 3.25
CA SER A 224 3.65 -20.68 3.95
C SER A 224 2.96 -20.31 5.26
N GLU A 225 3.35 -19.24 5.95
CA GLU A 225 2.78 -18.84 7.25
C GLU A 225 2.03 -17.50 7.20
N SER A 226 2.15 -16.75 6.10
CA SER A 226 1.62 -15.39 5.98
C SER A 226 0.10 -15.29 5.99
N ALA A 227 -0.63 -16.35 5.64
CA ALA A 227 -2.09 -16.34 5.52
C ALA A 227 -2.83 -16.08 6.84
N GLN A 228 -2.24 -16.45 7.98
CA GLN A 228 -2.83 -16.16 9.31
C GLN A 228 -2.72 -14.67 9.65
N TYR A 229 -1.64 -14.01 9.22
CA TYR A 229 -1.36 -12.60 9.49
C TYR A 229 -2.01 -11.64 8.49
N THR A 230 -2.31 -12.11 7.27
CA THR A 230 -2.98 -11.28 6.26
C THR A 230 -4.45 -11.08 6.57
N ARG A 231 -5.11 -12.07 7.20
CA ARG A 231 -6.55 -12.04 7.45
C ARG A 231 -7.01 -10.86 8.30
N PRO A 232 -6.38 -10.51 9.43
CA PRO A 232 -6.77 -9.35 10.23
C PRO A 232 -6.66 -8.03 9.46
N VAL A 233 -5.53 -7.81 8.78
CA VAL A 233 -5.29 -6.63 7.94
C VAL A 233 -6.33 -6.52 6.82
N ILE A 234 -6.64 -7.64 6.19
CA ILE A 234 -7.65 -7.74 5.13
C ILE A 234 -9.06 -7.50 5.68
N ARG A 235 -9.38 -8.00 6.88
CA ARG A 235 -10.66 -7.79 7.56
C ARG A 235 -10.84 -6.33 7.92
N TYR A 236 -9.77 -5.69 8.35
CA TYR A 236 -9.75 -4.27 8.62
C TYR A 236 -9.96 -3.43 7.35
N LEU A 237 -9.25 -3.74 6.27
CA LEU A 237 -9.51 -3.11 4.97
C LEU A 237 -10.98 -3.23 4.58
N ALA A 238 -11.59 -4.40 4.75
CA ALA A 238 -13.02 -4.56 4.48
C ALA A 238 -13.91 -3.70 5.39
N THR A 239 -13.50 -3.43 6.64
CA THR A 239 -14.20 -2.47 7.51
C THR A 239 -13.98 -1.01 7.11
N LEU A 240 -12.75 -0.62 6.71
CA LEU A 240 -12.44 0.69 6.15
C LEU A 240 -13.23 0.96 4.87
N PHE A 241 -13.38 -0.06 4.04
CA PHE A 241 -14.08 -0.01 2.76
C PHE A 241 -15.60 0.20 2.89
N ARG A 242 -16.14 0.21 4.12
CA ARG A 242 -17.51 0.69 4.39
C ARG A 242 -17.60 2.23 4.39
N GLY A 243 -16.47 2.92 4.47
CA GLY A 243 -16.36 4.37 4.25
C GLY A 243 -16.15 4.69 2.77
N ASP A 244 -16.69 5.82 2.33
CA ASP A 244 -16.68 6.28 0.93
C ASP A 244 -15.34 7.00 0.60
N THR A 245 -14.20 6.40 0.95
CA THR A 245 -12.90 7.06 0.81
C THR A 245 -12.17 6.68 -0.49
N PRO A 246 -11.52 7.62 -1.19
CA PRO A 246 -10.73 7.34 -2.40
C PRO A 246 -9.62 6.28 -2.17
N HIS A 247 -9.10 6.18 -0.94
CA HIS A 247 -8.13 5.15 -0.54
C HIS A 247 -8.65 3.71 -0.67
N VAL A 248 -9.98 3.52 -0.60
CA VAL A 248 -10.63 2.23 -0.86
C VAL A 248 -10.34 1.73 -2.27
N VAL A 249 -10.34 2.66 -3.23
CA VAL A 249 -10.22 2.34 -4.64
C VAL A 249 -8.83 1.83 -4.97
N ASP A 250 -7.82 2.55 -4.50
CA ASP A 250 -6.42 2.25 -4.79
C ASP A 250 -5.96 0.97 -4.07
N ALA A 251 -6.35 0.80 -2.80
CA ALA A 251 -6.03 -0.41 -2.03
C ALA A 251 -6.70 -1.66 -2.62
N ALA A 252 -7.99 -1.60 -2.96
CA ALA A 252 -8.69 -2.73 -3.56
C ALA A 252 -8.10 -3.13 -4.93
N HIS A 253 -7.74 -2.13 -5.75
CA HIS A 253 -7.07 -2.41 -7.02
C HIS A 253 -5.72 -3.10 -6.82
N TRP A 254 -4.88 -2.58 -5.92
CA TRP A 254 -3.58 -3.15 -5.62
C TRP A 254 -3.68 -4.58 -5.08
N LEU A 255 -4.55 -4.81 -4.09
CA LEU A 255 -4.75 -6.13 -3.47
C LEU A 255 -5.24 -7.19 -4.47
N LEU A 256 -6.08 -6.82 -5.43
CA LEU A 256 -6.59 -7.74 -6.46
C LEU A 256 -5.62 -7.95 -7.62
N THR A 257 -4.60 -7.10 -7.76
CA THR A 257 -3.59 -7.19 -8.82
C THR A 257 -2.19 -7.53 -8.30
N THR A 258 -2.05 -7.71 -6.98
CA THR A 258 -0.79 -8.11 -6.36
C THR A 258 -0.30 -9.46 -6.93
N PRO A 259 1.01 -9.62 -7.17
CA PRO A 259 1.56 -10.87 -7.69
C PRO A 259 1.46 -12.04 -6.70
N ALA A 260 1.10 -11.79 -5.44
CA ALA A 260 0.89 -12.81 -4.42
C ALA A 260 -0.56 -13.36 -4.45
N PRO A 261 -0.82 -14.52 -5.09
CA PRO A 261 -2.18 -15.01 -5.30
C PRO A 261 -2.92 -15.36 -4.00
N SER A 262 -2.19 -15.73 -2.94
CA SER A 262 -2.75 -16.01 -1.61
C SER A 262 -3.33 -14.77 -0.94
N VAL A 263 -2.65 -13.62 -1.05
CA VAL A 263 -3.11 -12.33 -0.50
C VAL A 263 -4.35 -11.86 -1.25
N ALA A 264 -4.32 -11.90 -2.58
CA ALA A 264 -5.46 -11.55 -3.42
C ALA A 264 -6.68 -12.43 -3.12
N GLN A 265 -6.46 -13.75 -2.92
CA GLN A 265 -7.53 -14.69 -2.62
C GLN A 265 -8.12 -14.43 -1.23
N ALA A 266 -7.27 -14.27 -0.21
CA ALA A 266 -7.73 -13.93 1.14
C ALA A 266 -8.53 -12.63 1.14
N PHE A 267 -8.11 -11.63 0.34
CA PHE A 267 -8.84 -10.39 0.18
C PHE A 267 -10.22 -10.61 -0.44
N ALA A 268 -10.30 -11.37 -1.53
CA ALA A 268 -11.57 -11.71 -2.16
C ALA A 268 -12.52 -12.49 -1.22
N ASP A 269 -11.99 -13.44 -0.45
CA ASP A 269 -12.78 -14.23 0.50
C ASP A 269 -13.35 -13.35 1.62
N VAL A 270 -12.56 -12.42 2.15
CA VAL A 270 -13.02 -11.48 3.17
C VAL A 270 -14.07 -10.53 2.61
N VAL A 271 -13.87 -9.93 1.43
CA VAL A 271 -14.89 -9.05 0.80
C VAL A 271 -16.20 -9.81 0.58
N THR A 272 -16.11 -11.07 0.14
CA THR A 272 -17.26 -11.96 -0.05
C THR A 272 -18.01 -12.20 1.26
N SER A 273 -17.29 -12.58 2.32
CA SER A 273 -17.88 -12.85 3.65
C SER A 273 -18.43 -11.60 4.35
N ALA A 274 -17.79 -10.44 4.12
CA ALA A 274 -18.20 -9.15 4.68
C ALA A 274 -19.39 -8.52 3.95
N SER A 275 -19.75 -9.03 2.75
CA SER A 275 -20.86 -8.53 1.92
C SER A 275 -21.98 -9.56 1.80
N PRO A 276 -22.78 -9.82 2.86
CA PRO A 276 -23.82 -10.84 2.86
C PRO A 276 -25.12 -10.40 2.15
N SER A 277 -25.28 -9.09 1.86
CA SER A 277 -26.52 -8.52 1.32
C SER A 277 -26.28 -7.75 0.02
N VAL A 278 -27.29 -7.71 -0.84
CA VAL A 278 -27.34 -6.86 -2.05
C VAL A 278 -27.15 -5.38 -1.72
N SER A 279 -27.64 -4.95 -0.55
CA SER A 279 -27.58 -3.55 -0.12
C SER A 279 -26.21 -3.14 0.42
N ASP A 280 -25.28 -4.07 0.63
CA ASP A 280 -23.94 -3.75 1.12
C ASP A 280 -23.14 -3.02 0.02
N PRO A 281 -22.63 -1.80 0.28
CA PRO A 281 -21.88 -1.02 -0.70
C PRO A 281 -20.47 -1.57 -0.94
N LEU A 282 -19.91 -2.38 -0.04
CA LEU A 282 -18.51 -2.83 -0.08
C LEU A 282 -18.16 -3.51 -1.41
N LEU A 283 -18.87 -4.58 -1.75
CA LEU A 283 -18.59 -5.35 -2.96
C LEU A 283 -18.77 -4.54 -4.26
N PRO A 284 -19.86 -3.77 -4.45
CA PRO A 284 -19.98 -2.81 -5.57
C PRO A 284 -18.82 -1.83 -5.65
N THR A 285 -18.38 -1.26 -4.52
CA THR A 285 -17.27 -0.29 -4.46
C THR A 285 -15.96 -0.94 -4.88
N VAL A 286 -15.64 -2.14 -4.35
CA VAL A 286 -14.44 -2.90 -4.71
C VAL A 286 -14.43 -3.28 -6.20
N LEU A 287 -15.56 -3.75 -6.75
CA LEU A 287 -15.66 -4.10 -8.17
C LEU A 287 -15.51 -2.87 -9.07
N LYS A 288 -16.08 -1.73 -8.67
CA LYS A 288 -15.96 -0.45 -9.40
C LYS A 288 -14.54 0.11 -9.32
N ALA A 289 -13.87 -0.09 -8.20
CA ALA A 289 -12.51 0.37 -7.93
C ALA A 289 -11.44 -0.35 -8.75
N ALA A 290 -11.63 -1.65 -8.98
CA ALA A 290 -10.60 -2.51 -9.57
C ALA A 290 -10.96 -3.05 -10.98
N PRO A 291 -11.41 -2.22 -11.95
CA PRO A 291 -11.83 -2.73 -13.26
C PRO A 291 -10.67 -3.35 -14.05
N ARG A 292 -9.43 -2.89 -13.79
CA ARG A 292 -8.21 -3.47 -14.36
C ARG A 292 -7.92 -4.89 -13.84
N ALA A 293 -8.49 -5.27 -12.70
CA ALA A 293 -8.39 -6.62 -12.16
C ALA A 293 -9.42 -7.59 -12.78
N ALA A 294 -10.27 -7.16 -13.73
CA ALA A 294 -11.35 -7.98 -14.27
C ALA A 294 -10.91 -9.30 -14.94
N GLY A 295 -9.61 -9.46 -15.25
CA GLY A 295 -9.02 -10.69 -15.75
C GLY A 295 -8.38 -11.59 -14.68
N SER A 296 -8.34 -11.16 -13.42
CA SER A 296 -7.70 -11.94 -12.36
C SER A 296 -8.59 -13.10 -11.89
N PRO A 297 -7.99 -14.24 -11.48
CA PRO A 297 -8.73 -15.36 -10.91
C PRO A 297 -9.58 -14.99 -9.70
N GLN A 298 -9.19 -13.96 -8.94
CA GLN A 298 -9.82 -13.52 -7.69
C GLN A 298 -10.97 -12.53 -7.92
N TYR A 299 -10.89 -11.72 -8.98
CA TYR A 299 -11.99 -10.81 -9.34
C TYR A 299 -13.24 -11.56 -9.80
N THR A 300 -13.05 -12.68 -10.51
CA THR A 300 -14.17 -13.46 -11.08
C THR A 300 -15.14 -13.99 -10.00
N PRO A 301 -14.69 -14.61 -8.89
CA PRO A 301 -15.53 -14.98 -7.75
C PRO A 301 -16.28 -13.80 -7.15
N LEU A 302 -15.64 -12.64 -6.97
CA LEU A 302 -16.30 -11.43 -6.45
C LEU A 302 -17.44 -10.97 -7.35
N ALA A 303 -17.19 -10.91 -8.66
CA ALA A 303 -18.21 -10.54 -9.64
C ALA A 303 -19.36 -11.57 -9.66
N ARG A 304 -19.05 -12.87 -9.59
CA ARG A 304 -20.06 -13.94 -9.51
C ARG A 304 -20.88 -13.86 -8.23
N HIS A 305 -20.25 -13.62 -7.09
CA HIS A 305 -20.93 -13.44 -5.80
C HIS A 305 -21.89 -12.26 -5.87
N ARG A 306 -21.46 -11.13 -6.45
CA ARG A 306 -22.36 -9.99 -6.67
C ARG A 306 -23.55 -10.35 -7.54
N LEU A 307 -23.32 -11.03 -8.66
CA LEU A 307 -24.38 -11.45 -9.57
C LEU A 307 -25.36 -12.44 -8.92
N ALA A 308 -24.86 -13.35 -8.08
CA ALA A 308 -25.68 -14.31 -7.36
C ALA A 308 -26.59 -13.64 -6.32
N MET A 309 -26.12 -12.55 -5.71
CA MET A 309 -26.93 -11.77 -4.77
C MET A 309 -28.04 -10.97 -5.46
N LEU A 310 -27.83 -10.49 -6.69
CA LEU A 310 -28.85 -9.71 -7.39
C LEU A 310 -30.16 -10.51 -7.52
N PRO A 311 -31.34 -9.87 -7.40
CA PRO A 311 -32.61 -10.54 -7.58
C PRO A 311 -32.62 -11.30 -8.90
N GLN A 312 -32.74 -12.62 -8.82
CA GLN A 312 -32.89 -13.46 -9.99
C GLN A 312 -34.28 -13.21 -10.55
N THR A 313 -34.38 -12.28 -11.50
CA THR A 313 -35.63 -12.04 -12.21
C THR A 313 -35.75 -13.08 -13.32
N ASP A 314 -36.75 -13.97 -13.22
CA ASP A 314 -37.08 -14.94 -14.27
C ASP A 314 -37.40 -14.25 -15.61
N SER A 315 -37.80 -12.98 -15.55
CA SER A 315 -37.90 -12.12 -16.71
C SER A 315 -36.53 -11.51 -17.03
N ALA A 316 -36.00 -11.81 -18.21
CA ALA A 316 -34.92 -11.02 -18.79
C ALA A 316 -35.31 -9.52 -18.69
N PRO A 317 -34.39 -8.63 -18.26
CA PRO A 317 -34.70 -7.22 -18.17
C PRO A 317 -35.24 -6.77 -19.52
N ALA A 318 -36.38 -6.07 -19.51
CA ALA A 318 -36.96 -5.56 -20.74
C ALA A 318 -35.88 -4.78 -21.48
N VAL A 319 -35.60 -5.16 -22.72
CA VAL A 319 -34.55 -4.52 -23.53
C VAL A 319 -34.94 -3.06 -23.70
N SER A 320 -34.42 -2.20 -22.83
CA SER A 320 -34.63 -0.77 -22.91
C SER A 320 -33.60 -0.18 -23.84
N TRP A 321 -34.08 0.58 -24.81
CA TRP A 321 -33.24 1.38 -25.69
C TRP A 321 -32.86 2.72 -25.04
N SER A 322 -33.48 3.08 -23.91
CA SER A 322 -33.27 4.33 -23.20
C SER A 322 -31.83 4.48 -22.70
N GLN A 323 -31.23 5.62 -22.97
CA GLN A 323 -29.96 6.06 -22.41
C GLN A 323 -30.25 7.27 -21.52
N PRO A 324 -30.73 7.06 -20.28
CA PRO A 324 -31.25 8.13 -19.42
C PRO A 324 -30.21 9.22 -19.16
N ASP A 325 -28.94 8.85 -19.10
CA ASP A 325 -27.84 9.77 -18.82
C ASP A 325 -27.28 10.48 -20.06
N ALA A 326 -27.82 10.24 -21.26
CA ALA A 326 -27.35 10.89 -22.48
C ALA A 326 -27.42 12.41 -22.36
N THR A 327 -26.37 13.12 -22.76
CA THR A 327 -26.25 14.59 -22.64
C THR A 327 -25.78 15.19 -23.97
N LEU A 328 -26.66 15.95 -24.62
CA LEU A 328 -26.43 16.60 -25.91
C LEU A 328 -27.08 18.00 -25.91
N PRO A 329 -26.47 18.97 -25.19
CA PRO A 329 -27.07 20.29 -25.00
C PRO A 329 -27.33 21.03 -26.32
N ASP A 330 -26.49 20.82 -27.32
CA ASP A 330 -26.65 21.42 -28.65
C ASP A 330 -27.81 20.81 -29.48
N TYR A 331 -28.35 19.66 -29.05
CA TYR A 331 -29.35 18.89 -29.79
C TYR A 331 -30.45 18.32 -28.85
N PRO A 332 -31.32 19.17 -28.27
CA PRO A 332 -32.30 18.75 -27.26
C PRO A 332 -33.28 17.69 -27.76
N ASN A 333 -33.69 17.75 -29.03
CA ASN A 333 -34.55 16.73 -29.64
C ASN A 333 -33.86 15.37 -29.75
N LEU A 334 -32.54 15.36 -29.92
CA LEU A 334 -31.73 14.15 -29.99
C LEU A 334 -31.49 13.57 -28.61
N GLU A 335 -31.28 14.42 -27.61
CA GLU A 335 -31.21 14.04 -26.20
C GLU A 335 -32.53 13.40 -25.76
N ALA A 336 -33.66 14.05 -26.03
CA ALA A 336 -35.00 13.52 -25.74
C ALA A 336 -35.25 12.20 -26.48
N PHE A 337 -34.82 12.09 -27.74
CA PHE A 337 -34.79 10.81 -28.45
C PHE A 337 -33.98 9.81 -27.65
N LEU A 338 -32.68 10.00 -27.42
CA LEU A 338 -31.79 9.04 -26.75
C LEU A 338 -32.26 8.62 -25.35
N ARG A 339 -32.96 9.49 -24.62
CA ARG A 339 -33.58 9.15 -23.32
C ARG A 339 -34.90 8.39 -23.45
N GLY A 340 -35.65 8.57 -24.53
CA GLY A 340 -36.95 7.93 -24.77
C GLY A 340 -36.88 6.44 -25.14
N PRO A 341 -38.01 5.79 -25.47
CA PRO A 341 -38.03 4.34 -25.79
C PRO A 341 -37.73 3.99 -27.26
N ASN A 342 -37.67 4.97 -28.16
CA ASN A 342 -37.66 4.75 -29.61
C ASN A 342 -36.32 4.23 -30.16
N LYS A 343 -36.31 3.15 -30.96
CA LYS A 343 -35.06 2.56 -31.48
C LYS A 343 -34.30 3.42 -32.50
N GLY A 344 -35.00 4.26 -33.24
CA GLY A 344 -34.43 5.10 -34.30
C GLY A 344 -35.14 6.45 -34.41
N ALA A 345 -34.41 7.45 -34.88
CA ALA A 345 -34.93 8.77 -35.20
C ALA A 345 -34.30 9.27 -36.51
N ILE A 346 -35.08 10.02 -37.27
CA ILE A 346 -34.57 10.76 -38.42
C ILE A 346 -34.39 12.21 -37.97
N VAL A 347 -33.18 12.71 -38.08
CA VAL A 347 -32.85 14.10 -37.79
C VAL A 347 -32.83 14.85 -39.11
N THR A 348 -33.71 15.83 -39.25
CA THR A 348 -33.85 16.70 -40.43
C THR A 348 -33.85 18.17 -40.01
N GLY A 349 -33.64 19.07 -40.96
CA GLY A 349 -33.80 20.52 -40.77
C GLY A 349 -32.66 21.24 -40.04
N ILE A 350 -31.67 20.52 -39.49
CA ILE A 350 -30.51 21.12 -38.81
C ILE A 350 -29.25 21.20 -39.68
N PHE A 351 -29.25 20.54 -40.84
CA PHE A 351 -28.08 20.48 -41.73
C PHE A 351 -28.31 21.37 -42.94
N SER A 352 -27.35 22.25 -43.25
CA SER A 352 -27.37 23.07 -44.47
C SER A 352 -26.97 22.28 -45.72
N GLY A 353 -26.36 21.11 -45.55
CA GLY A 353 -25.97 20.23 -46.66
C GLY A 353 -25.52 18.84 -46.19
N ILE A 354 -25.31 17.93 -47.15
CA ILE A 354 -24.91 16.54 -46.90
C ILE A 354 -23.56 16.43 -46.17
N HIS A 355 -22.67 17.42 -46.33
CA HIS A 355 -21.40 17.48 -45.61
C HIS A 355 -21.60 17.55 -44.09
N GLN A 356 -22.44 18.48 -43.62
CA GLN A 356 -22.75 18.63 -42.21
C GLN A 356 -23.45 17.40 -41.62
N ALA A 357 -24.35 16.77 -42.40
CA ALA A 357 -24.98 15.52 -41.98
C ALA A 357 -23.97 14.37 -41.81
N ARG A 358 -22.93 14.29 -42.66
CA ARG A 358 -21.84 13.32 -42.54
C ARG A 358 -20.94 13.60 -41.35
N GLU A 359 -20.55 14.84 -41.13
CA GLU A 359 -19.76 15.25 -39.96
C GLU A 359 -20.50 14.95 -38.66
N PHE A 360 -21.80 15.27 -38.62
CA PHE A 360 -22.66 14.91 -37.50
C PHE A 360 -22.73 13.39 -37.32
N ALA A 361 -22.93 12.63 -38.39
CA ALA A 361 -23.03 11.18 -38.31
C ALA A 361 -21.71 10.53 -37.82
N ALA A 362 -20.56 11.09 -38.18
CA ALA A 362 -19.25 10.61 -37.75
C ALA A 362 -19.04 10.68 -36.23
N ARG A 363 -19.81 11.50 -35.51
CA ARG A 363 -19.78 11.57 -34.03
C ARG A 363 -20.39 10.32 -33.36
N PHE A 364 -21.16 9.54 -34.09
CA PHE A 364 -21.93 8.39 -33.60
C PHE A 364 -21.46 7.10 -34.27
N THR A 365 -20.40 6.50 -33.72
CA THR A 365 -19.73 5.31 -34.27
C THR A 365 -20.31 3.98 -33.79
N GLY A 366 -21.29 4.01 -32.87
CA GLY A 366 -21.81 2.85 -32.16
C GLY A 366 -21.04 2.48 -30.90
N ALA A 367 -19.84 3.04 -30.68
CA ALA A 367 -19.14 2.96 -29.40
C ALA A 367 -19.82 3.86 -28.35
N TYR A 368 -19.57 3.60 -27.07
CA TYR A 368 -20.00 4.49 -26.01
C TYR A 368 -19.15 5.77 -26.02
N ASN A 369 -19.78 6.92 -26.16
CA ASN A 369 -19.14 8.22 -26.06
C ASN A 369 -19.25 8.71 -24.62
N ALA A 370 -18.13 8.79 -23.91
CA ALA A 370 -18.10 9.20 -22.50
C ALA A 370 -18.56 10.66 -22.29
N THR A 371 -18.23 11.55 -23.22
CA THR A 371 -18.62 12.97 -23.17
C THR A 371 -20.14 13.14 -23.31
N MET A 372 -20.76 12.41 -24.25
CA MET A 372 -22.20 12.48 -24.49
C MET A 372 -23.01 11.48 -23.65
N LYS A 373 -22.32 10.60 -22.90
CA LYS A 373 -22.90 9.49 -22.11
C LYS A 373 -23.89 8.64 -22.90
N CYS A 374 -23.61 8.39 -24.18
CA CYS A 374 -24.53 7.73 -25.09
C CYS A 374 -23.82 6.75 -26.03
N SER A 375 -24.56 5.80 -26.60
CA SER A 375 -24.06 4.87 -27.62
C SER A 375 -25.07 4.81 -28.77
N ALA A 376 -24.71 5.41 -29.90
CA ALA A 376 -25.56 5.41 -31.08
C ALA A 376 -24.72 5.32 -32.35
N THR A 377 -25.36 4.86 -33.40
CA THR A 377 -24.87 4.84 -34.78
C THR A 377 -25.67 5.83 -35.60
N ALA A 378 -25.02 6.67 -36.38
CA ALA A 378 -25.70 7.56 -37.32
C ALA A 378 -25.28 7.25 -38.75
N LYS A 379 -26.21 7.38 -39.69
CA LYS A 379 -25.93 7.31 -41.12
C LYS A 379 -26.51 8.54 -41.80
N ALA A 380 -25.66 9.33 -42.43
CA ALA A 380 -26.09 10.44 -43.26
C ALA A 380 -26.78 9.92 -44.53
N SER A 381 -27.86 10.58 -44.95
CA SER A 381 -28.60 10.30 -46.17
C SER A 381 -29.14 11.59 -46.80
N GLY A 382 -29.57 11.51 -48.06
CA GLY A 382 -30.08 12.66 -48.82
C GLY A 382 -29.07 13.23 -49.82
N SER A 383 -29.58 14.06 -50.73
CA SER A 383 -28.82 14.80 -51.75
C SER A 383 -29.30 16.25 -51.82
N GLY A 384 -28.42 17.17 -52.22
CA GLY A 384 -28.77 18.59 -52.42
C GLY A 384 -29.29 19.28 -51.16
N SER A 385 -30.47 19.91 -51.28
CA SER A 385 -31.10 20.77 -50.26
C SER A 385 -31.88 20.02 -49.18
N SER A 386 -31.93 18.68 -49.21
CA SER A 386 -32.66 17.87 -48.22
C SER A 386 -31.76 16.84 -47.52
N PRO A 387 -30.67 17.27 -46.84
CA PRO A 387 -29.84 16.38 -46.05
C PRO A 387 -30.57 15.87 -44.80
N ALA A 388 -30.34 14.61 -44.45
CA ALA A 388 -30.86 13.97 -43.24
C ALA A 388 -29.79 13.09 -42.59
N ALA A 389 -29.96 12.82 -41.30
CA ALA A 389 -29.18 11.79 -40.61
C ALA A 389 -30.15 10.81 -39.94
N LEU A 390 -30.03 9.53 -40.29
CA LEU A 390 -30.72 8.44 -39.60
C LEU A 390 -29.89 8.05 -38.38
N LEU A 391 -30.39 8.33 -37.19
CA LEU A 391 -29.80 7.88 -35.94
C LEU A 391 -30.48 6.57 -35.51
N ARG A 392 -29.67 5.56 -35.23
CA ARG A 392 -30.09 4.30 -34.62
C ARG A 392 -29.29 4.06 -33.36
N ARG A 393 -29.95 3.69 -32.27
CA ARG A 393 -29.23 3.34 -31.04
C ARG A 393 -28.53 2.01 -31.21
N SER A 394 -27.30 1.93 -30.73
CA SER A 394 -26.63 0.66 -30.53
C SER A 394 -27.06 0.10 -29.18
N LEU A 395 -27.33 -1.21 -29.11
CA LEU A 395 -27.42 -1.90 -27.84
C LEU A 395 -26.11 -1.63 -27.09
N CYS A 396 -26.22 -0.93 -25.96
CA CYS A 396 -25.07 -0.68 -25.12
C CYS A 396 -24.59 -2.05 -24.62
N ARG A 397 -23.57 -2.62 -25.27
CA ARG A 397 -23.03 -3.95 -24.96
C ARG A 397 -22.38 -4.04 -23.57
N MET A 398 -22.42 -2.96 -22.78
CA MET A 398 -21.87 -2.94 -21.42
C MET A 398 -22.55 -3.97 -20.49
N GLY A 399 -23.82 -4.35 -20.72
CA GLY A 399 -24.49 -5.38 -19.91
C GLY A 399 -24.46 -6.81 -20.48
N ALA A 400 -24.36 -6.97 -21.81
CA ALA A 400 -24.61 -8.27 -22.45
C ALA A 400 -23.38 -9.21 -22.47
N ARG A 401 -22.16 -8.69 -22.28
CA ARG A 401 -20.96 -9.55 -22.25
C ARG A 401 -20.86 -10.41 -20.98
N VAL A 402 -21.53 -10.01 -19.90
CA VAL A 402 -21.61 -10.80 -18.65
C VAL A 402 -22.57 -11.97 -18.77
N TRP A 403 -23.59 -11.88 -19.64
CA TRP A 403 -24.62 -12.92 -19.76
C TRP A 403 -24.18 -14.14 -20.60
N ASN A 404 -23.34 -13.96 -21.62
CA ASN A 404 -22.99 -15.03 -22.56
C ASN A 404 -21.75 -15.86 -22.18
N GLY A 405 -21.19 -15.67 -20.98
CA GLY A 405 -20.05 -16.47 -20.48
C GLY A 405 -20.43 -17.77 -19.77
N GLY A 406 -21.70 -18.15 -19.77
CA GLY A 406 -22.22 -19.34 -19.09
C GLY A 406 -22.99 -20.26 -20.02
N ARG A 407 -22.31 -20.88 -20.98
CA ARG A 407 -22.63 -22.21 -21.52
C ARG A 407 -21.36 -22.92 -21.94
#